data_AF-A0A7U9MYI2-F1
#
_entry.id   AF-A0A7U9MYI2-F1
#
_cell.length_a   1.000
_cell.length_b   1.000
_cell.length_c   1.000
_cell.angle_alpha   90.00
_cell.angle_beta   90.00
_cell.angle_gamma   90.00
#
_symmetry.space_group_name_H-M   'P 1'
#
loop_
_entity.id
_entity.type
_entity.pdbx_description
1 polymer ?
#
loop_
_entity_poly.entity_id
_entity_poly.type
_entity_poly.pdbx_seq_one_letter_code
_entity_poly.pdbx_strand_id
1 'polypeptide(L)'
;MSRIFVDDVTKTDRRALLNVNKLATISDIVAPTSQYLYASGANEITVIEGCVIAVGGAGIFKTGNTVLNASNLDIGAAFAVGSDYYVYICDSRQDAQDEQYIISLNSTYPSGWNASNSRKIGGFHYGRCRKINDNMQPVNSSGAIFGTGWESAVSNGIVPRSVWTLGHRPKCSPEGMVYLGGGTWVDIYLNSDDGAQGLKSEYNCAPMTGTEGMNWYTFTERLMKSGKRMPDYSEFCAYAFGSPQGLDGANTNAWTATTNTGRGTTGSVVNAVSAVGCVDAVGRVWEWLNDLITRAEHATNAEYHPTAAWGWDKKSPLRDNATKYDVGNIYQYYAYSLAALIAGGYWHIGVHAGARAVDCYIYPWYVAASIGVRGACDSM
;
A
#
# COMPACT_ATOMS: atom_id res chain seq x y z
N MET A 1 6.60 -35.37 -18.26
CA MET A 1 7.97 -35.04 -17.78
C MET A 1 8.82 -34.61 -18.96
N SER A 2 9.02 -33.32 -19.18
CA SER A 2 10.06 -32.87 -20.12
C SER A 2 11.40 -32.91 -19.42
N ARG A 3 12.34 -33.76 -19.88
CA ARG A 3 13.72 -33.74 -19.41
C ARG A 3 14.40 -32.50 -19.99
N ILE A 4 14.78 -31.54 -19.14
CA ILE A 4 15.49 -30.30 -19.52
C ILE A 4 16.90 -30.60 -20.05
N PHE A 5 17.51 -31.69 -19.59
CA PHE A 5 18.84 -32.12 -20.04
C PHE A 5 18.73 -33.49 -20.72
N VAL A 6 19.28 -33.56 -21.93
CA VAL A 6 19.53 -34.80 -22.68
C VAL A 6 21.04 -34.90 -22.79
N ASP A 7 21.61 -36.03 -22.37
CA ASP A 7 23.04 -36.29 -22.53
C ASP A 7 23.34 -36.52 -24.02
N ASP A 8 24.06 -35.58 -24.63
CA ASP A 8 24.52 -35.68 -26.01
C ASP A 8 26.01 -35.32 -26.09
N VAL A 9 26.82 -36.35 -25.92
CA VAL A 9 28.28 -36.29 -26.03
C VAL A 9 28.72 -35.91 -27.46
N THR A 10 27.84 -36.04 -28.47
CA THR A 10 28.16 -35.78 -29.88
C THR A 10 27.90 -34.35 -30.34
N LYS A 11 27.21 -33.53 -29.53
CA LYS A 11 26.80 -32.13 -29.84
C LYS A 11 25.96 -31.98 -31.12
N THR A 12 25.25 -33.01 -31.54
CA THR A 12 24.42 -32.99 -32.76
C THR A 12 22.94 -32.87 -32.47
N ASP A 13 22.48 -33.27 -31.29
CA ASP A 13 21.10 -33.17 -30.87
C ASP A 13 20.78 -31.73 -30.45
N ARG A 14 19.94 -31.08 -31.26
CA ARG A 14 19.47 -29.72 -30.99
C ARG A 14 18.72 -29.59 -29.66
N ARG A 15 18.23 -30.69 -29.07
CA ARG A 15 17.59 -30.74 -27.74
C ARG A 15 18.60 -30.74 -26.60
N ALA A 16 19.83 -31.20 -26.81
CA ALA A 16 20.89 -31.22 -25.80
C ALA A 16 21.77 -29.96 -25.78
N LEU A 17 21.76 -29.17 -26.87
CA LEU A 17 22.49 -27.89 -26.93
C LEU A 17 21.96 -26.90 -25.89
N LEU A 18 22.75 -26.59 -24.85
CA LEU A 18 22.51 -25.45 -23.98
C LEU A 18 22.73 -24.17 -24.80
N ASN A 19 21.68 -23.39 -25.02
CA ASN A 19 21.75 -22.13 -25.76
C ASN A 19 21.02 -21.03 -25.00
N VAL A 20 21.21 -19.79 -25.41
CA VAL A 20 20.63 -18.62 -24.72
C VAL A 20 19.11 -18.72 -24.63
N ASN A 21 18.44 -19.20 -25.69
CA ASN A 21 16.98 -19.42 -25.67
C ASN A 21 16.53 -20.44 -24.61
N LYS A 22 17.29 -21.51 -24.35
CA LYS A 22 16.99 -22.50 -23.30
C LYS A 22 17.38 -22.01 -21.91
N LEU A 23 18.50 -21.31 -21.76
CA LEU A 23 18.87 -20.66 -20.50
C LEU A 23 17.86 -19.58 -20.12
N ALA A 24 17.32 -18.86 -21.09
CA ALA A 24 16.27 -17.87 -20.85
C ALA A 24 14.90 -18.49 -20.50
N THR A 25 14.70 -19.80 -20.73
CA THR A 25 13.58 -20.55 -20.13
C THR A 25 13.83 -20.92 -18.65
N ILE A 26 15.07 -20.82 -18.16
CA ILE A 26 15.42 -20.77 -16.73
C ILE A 26 15.23 -19.31 -16.30
N SER A 27 13.98 -18.87 -16.29
CA SER A 27 13.57 -17.47 -16.51
C SER A 27 13.70 -16.54 -15.31
N ASP A 28 14.60 -16.77 -14.36
CA ASP A 28 14.58 -16.03 -13.10
C ASP A 28 15.63 -14.92 -13.00
N ILE A 29 15.39 -13.99 -12.08
CA ILE A 29 16.39 -13.05 -11.58
C ILE A 29 17.17 -13.77 -10.48
N VAL A 30 18.48 -13.92 -10.66
CA VAL A 30 19.35 -14.38 -9.58
C VAL A 30 19.99 -13.14 -8.95
N ALA A 31 19.56 -12.78 -7.75
CA ALA A 31 20.05 -11.60 -7.04
C ALA A 31 20.76 -11.99 -5.74
N PRO A 32 21.81 -11.23 -5.31
CA PRO A 32 22.47 -11.45 -4.03
C PRO A 32 21.54 -11.27 -2.82
N THR A 33 20.51 -10.44 -2.97
CA THR A 33 19.45 -10.20 -2.00
C THR A 33 18.13 -9.99 -2.74
N SER A 34 17.01 -10.29 -2.09
CA SER A 34 15.68 -9.99 -2.64
C SER A 34 15.46 -8.48 -2.82
N GLN A 35 16.04 -7.64 -1.96
CA GLN A 35 15.95 -6.18 -2.03
C GLN A 35 17.09 -5.58 -2.85
N TYR A 36 17.15 -5.93 -4.14
CA TYR A 36 18.18 -5.43 -5.06
C TYR A 36 17.93 -4.02 -5.63
N LEU A 37 16.84 -3.37 -5.21
CA LEU A 37 16.56 -1.95 -5.46
C LEU A 37 16.37 -1.23 -4.13
N TYR A 38 16.88 -0.01 -4.01
CA TYR A 38 16.63 0.85 -2.85
C TYR A 38 16.68 2.34 -3.23
N ALA A 39 15.94 3.17 -2.49
CA ALA A 39 16.03 4.63 -2.62
C ALA A 39 17.35 5.10 -1.99
N SER A 40 18.27 5.63 -2.80
CA SER A 40 19.56 6.16 -2.38
C SER A 40 19.56 7.68 -2.20
N GLY A 41 18.52 8.35 -2.71
CA GLY A 41 18.28 9.78 -2.54
C GLY A 41 16.82 10.11 -2.85
N ALA A 42 16.43 11.37 -2.64
CA ALA A 42 15.04 11.80 -2.86
C ALA A 42 14.56 11.54 -4.31
N ASN A 43 15.46 11.62 -5.29
CA ASN A 43 15.17 11.40 -6.71
C ASN A 43 16.06 10.30 -7.31
N GLU A 44 16.61 9.43 -6.47
CA GLU A 44 17.62 8.45 -6.87
C GLU A 44 17.24 7.07 -6.34
N ILE A 45 17.18 6.11 -7.26
CA ILE A 45 16.98 4.70 -6.97
C ILE A 45 18.19 3.93 -7.45
N THR A 46 18.78 3.12 -6.59
CA THR A 46 19.97 2.35 -6.90
C THR A 46 19.64 0.89 -7.13
N VAL A 47 20.15 0.36 -8.25
CA VAL A 47 20.24 -1.08 -8.53
C VAL A 47 21.56 -1.57 -7.95
N ILE A 48 21.54 -2.61 -7.12
CA ILE A 48 22.78 -3.20 -6.59
C ILE A 48 23.55 -3.93 -7.68
N GLU A 49 24.85 -4.14 -7.44
CA GLU A 49 25.65 -5.02 -8.29
C GLU A 49 25.36 -6.51 -8.07
N GLY A 50 25.65 -7.32 -9.09
CA GLY A 50 25.70 -8.77 -8.99
C GLY A 50 24.40 -9.52 -9.24
N CYS A 51 23.32 -8.84 -9.65
CA CYS A 51 22.11 -9.51 -10.12
C CYS A 51 22.32 -10.03 -11.54
N VAL A 52 21.93 -11.27 -11.82
CA VAL A 52 21.88 -11.84 -13.16
C VAL A 52 20.43 -11.84 -13.64
N ILE A 53 20.16 -11.12 -14.73
CA ILE A 53 18.80 -10.87 -15.22
C ILE A 53 18.68 -11.27 -16.69
N ALA A 54 17.82 -12.24 -16.97
CA ALA A 54 17.49 -12.64 -18.34
C ALA A 54 16.38 -11.76 -18.92
N VAL A 55 16.55 -11.25 -20.15
CA VAL A 55 15.57 -10.41 -20.86
C VAL A 55 15.09 -11.11 -22.13
N GLY A 56 13.81 -11.48 -22.11
CA GLY A 56 13.04 -11.99 -23.25
C GLY A 56 13.76 -12.94 -24.19
N GLY A 57 14.38 -14.00 -23.63
CA GLY A 57 14.91 -15.11 -24.42
C GLY A 57 16.37 -14.97 -24.86
N ALA A 58 16.91 -13.76 -24.93
CA ALA A 58 18.14 -13.48 -25.68
C ALA A 58 19.20 -12.64 -24.93
N GLY A 59 18.79 -11.75 -24.02
CA GLY A 59 19.73 -10.96 -23.21
C GLY A 59 19.97 -11.61 -21.85
N ILE A 60 21.22 -11.66 -21.39
CA ILE A 60 21.58 -11.97 -20.00
C ILE A 60 22.51 -10.87 -19.52
N PHE A 61 22.06 -10.13 -18.52
CA PHE A 61 22.77 -8.97 -17.97
C PHE A 61 23.24 -9.24 -16.56
N LYS A 62 24.31 -8.56 -16.13
CA LYS A 62 24.89 -8.71 -14.79
C LYS A 62 25.08 -7.34 -14.15
N THR A 63 24.10 -6.95 -13.33
CA THR A 63 23.97 -5.57 -12.86
C THR A 63 25.25 -5.05 -12.21
N GLY A 64 25.61 -3.81 -12.53
CA GLY A 64 26.51 -2.98 -11.73
C GLY A 64 25.77 -2.18 -10.65
N ASN A 65 26.51 -1.60 -9.71
CA ASN A 65 25.95 -0.66 -8.73
C ASN A 65 25.57 0.65 -9.44
N THR A 66 24.31 0.79 -9.81
CA THR A 66 23.84 1.80 -10.77
C THR A 66 22.79 2.71 -10.14
N VAL A 67 23.04 4.02 -10.16
CA VAL A 67 22.07 5.03 -9.72
C VAL A 67 21.19 5.43 -10.91
N LEU A 68 19.87 5.33 -10.74
CA LEU A 68 18.87 5.74 -11.71
C LEU A 68 18.10 6.95 -11.18
N ASN A 69 17.71 7.85 -12.09
CA ASN A 69 16.97 9.06 -11.77
C ASN A 69 16.04 9.46 -12.93
N ALA A 70 15.52 10.70 -12.91
CA ALA A 70 14.62 11.20 -13.94
C ALA A 70 15.18 11.15 -15.38
N SER A 71 16.52 11.13 -15.57
CA SER A 71 17.12 10.94 -16.90
C SER A 71 16.87 9.56 -17.49
N ASN A 72 16.47 8.58 -16.67
CA ASN A 72 16.10 7.24 -17.11
C ASN A 72 14.61 7.12 -17.48
N LEU A 73 13.83 8.20 -17.36
CA LEU A 73 12.43 8.18 -17.75
C LEU A 73 12.27 8.00 -19.26
N ASP A 74 11.38 7.10 -19.67
CA ASP A 74 10.97 6.98 -21.06
C ASP A 74 10.07 8.15 -21.52
N ILE A 75 9.24 8.65 -20.61
CA ILE A 75 8.31 9.75 -20.81
C ILE A 75 8.41 10.71 -19.62
N GLY A 76 8.56 12.01 -19.92
CA GLY A 76 8.66 13.08 -18.93
C GLY A 76 10.11 13.44 -18.60
N ALA A 77 10.28 14.42 -17.70
CA ALA A 77 11.58 14.96 -17.32
C ALA A 77 11.80 14.99 -15.79
N ALA A 78 10.79 14.60 -15.00
CA ALA A 78 10.83 14.56 -13.55
C ALA A 78 9.81 13.56 -13.03
N PHE A 79 10.07 13.02 -11.83
CA PHE A 79 9.08 12.22 -11.13
C PHE A 79 7.93 13.10 -10.61
N ALA A 80 6.71 12.59 -10.69
CA ALA A 80 5.50 13.28 -10.26
C ALA A 80 5.01 12.72 -8.92
N VAL A 81 4.64 13.61 -7.99
CA VAL A 81 4.06 13.22 -6.71
C VAL A 81 2.77 12.45 -6.92
N GLY A 82 2.63 11.32 -6.22
CA GLY A 82 1.47 10.46 -6.30
C GLY A 82 1.53 9.44 -7.43
N SER A 83 2.68 9.25 -8.08
CA SER A 83 2.84 8.32 -9.20
C SER A 83 3.68 7.10 -8.83
N ASP A 84 3.25 5.94 -9.31
CA ASP A 84 3.99 4.68 -9.23
C ASP A 84 4.83 4.47 -10.50
N TYR A 85 6.13 4.28 -10.30
CA TYR A 85 7.10 4.06 -11.35
C TYR A 85 7.61 2.63 -11.32
N TYR A 86 7.90 2.09 -12.49
CA TYR A 86 8.44 0.75 -12.69
C TYR A 86 9.85 0.86 -13.26
N VAL A 87 10.76 0.05 -12.73
CA VAL A 87 12.13 -0.05 -13.22
C VAL A 87 12.22 -1.26 -14.15
N TYR A 88 12.75 -1.02 -15.35
CA TYR A 88 12.97 -2.01 -16.38
C TYR A 88 14.45 -2.10 -16.71
N ILE A 89 14.89 -3.32 -17.03
CA ILE A 89 16.10 -3.56 -17.80
C ILE A 89 15.70 -3.93 -19.24
N CYS A 90 16.38 -3.34 -20.20
CA CYS A 90 16.04 -3.40 -21.61
C CYS A 90 17.21 -3.92 -22.44
N ASP A 91 16.90 -4.71 -23.48
CA ASP A 91 17.86 -5.33 -24.39
C ASP A 91 17.69 -4.76 -25.80
N SER A 92 18.57 -3.85 -26.21
CA SER A 92 18.55 -3.22 -27.53
C SER A 92 18.88 -4.19 -28.68
N ARG A 93 19.23 -5.44 -28.37
CA ARG A 93 19.72 -6.48 -29.29
C ARG A 93 21.06 -6.13 -29.94
N GLN A 94 21.84 -5.26 -29.30
CA GLN A 94 23.18 -4.92 -29.75
C GLN A 94 24.20 -5.52 -28.79
N ASP A 95 24.96 -6.50 -29.26
CA ASP A 95 25.91 -7.28 -28.43
C ASP A 95 26.95 -6.42 -27.68
N ALA A 96 27.26 -5.22 -28.19
CA ALA A 96 28.20 -4.28 -27.59
C ALA A 96 27.59 -3.39 -26.48
N GLN A 97 26.26 -3.41 -26.31
CA GLN A 97 25.57 -2.61 -25.31
C GLN A 97 25.30 -3.45 -24.06
N ASP A 98 25.66 -2.88 -22.92
CA ASP A 98 25.37 -3.45 -21.61
C ASP A 98 23.93 -3.10 -21.16
N GLU A 99 23.64 -3.24 -19.87
CA GLU A 99 22.36 -2.92 -19.24
C GLU A 99 21.81 -1.54 -19.62
N GLN A 100 20.60 -1.53 -20.21
CA GLN A 100 19.83 -0.31 -20.36
C GLN A 100 18.70 -0.26 -19.35
N TYR A 101 18.79 0.68 -18.41
CA TYR A 101 17.76 0.90 -17.41
C TYR A 101 16.79 1.98 -17.83
N ILE A 102 15.50 1.66 -17.81
CA ILE A 102 14.41 2.57 -18.11
C ILE A 102 13.44 2.60 -16.94
N ILE A 103 13.07 3.81 -16.51
CA ILE A 103 11.99 4.03 -15.56
C ILE A 103 10.75 4.44 -16.35
N SER A 104 9.61 3.84 -16.05
CA SER A 104 8.37 4.12 -16.77
C SER A 104 7.16 4.18 -15.84
N LEU A 105 6.15 4.95 -16.23
CA LEU A 105 4.80 4.87 -15.65
C LEU A 105 4.00 3.69 -16.22
N ASN A 106 4.42 3.13 -17.36
CA ASN A 106 3.72 2.02 -17.99
C ASN A 106 4.12 0.72 -17.28
N SER A 107 3.13 0.05 -16.70
CA SER A 107 3.31 -1.21 -15.97
C SER A 107 3.51 -2.43 -16.88
N THR A 108 3.32 -2.29 -18.19
CA THR A 108 3.49 -3.39 -19.15
C THR A 108 4.92 -3.41 -19.70
N TYR A 109 5.32 -2.34 -20.39
CA TYR A 109 6.68 -2.12 -20.88
C TYR A 109 6.91 -0.62 -21.17
N PRO A 110 8.16 -0.13 -21.14
CA PRO A 110 8.45 1.27 -21.43
C PRO A 110 8.21 1.65 -22.89
N SER A 111 8.03 2.94 -23.17
CA SER A 111 7.94 3.49 -24.51
C SER A 111 9.19 3.15 -25.36
N GLY A 112 8.98 2.69 -26.60
CA GLY A 112 10.07 2.21 -27.47
C GLY A 112 10.52 0.76 -27.21
N TRP A 113 9.97 0.11 -26.18
CA TRP A 113 10.26 -1.28 -25.81
C TRP A 113 9.01 -2.15 -25.89
N ASN A 114 9.19 -3.47 -25.74
CA ASN A 114 8.10 -4.45 -25.71
C ASN A 114 8.44 -5.61 -24.77
N ALA A 115 7.49 -6.53 -24.58
CA ALA A 115 7.65 -7.68 -23.68
C ALA A 115 8.79 -8.64 -24.06
N SER A 116 9.24 -8.65 -25.32
CA SER A 116 10.35 -9.52 -25.76
C SER A 116 11.73 -8.94 -25.49
N ASN A 117 11.85 -7.63 -25.28
CA ASN A 117 13.13 -6.95 -25.14
C ASN A 117 13.20 -6.00 -23.93
N SER A 118 12.26 -6.12 -23.01
CA SER A 118 12.29 -5.45 -21.72
C SER A 118 11.83 -6.41 -20.62
N ARG A 119 12.35 -6.20 -19.42
CA ARG A 119 11.94 -6.94 -18.23
C ARG A 119 11.76 -5.97 -17.08
N LYS A 120 10.57 -5.97 -16.48
CA LYS A 120 10.31 -5.27 -15.22
C LYS A 120 11.10 -5.96 -14.11
N ILE A 121 11.85 -5.20 -13.33
CA ILE A 121 12.66 -5.71 -12.22
C ILE A 121 12.19 -5.18 -10.86
N GLY A 122 11.34 -4.15 -10.85
CA GLY A 122 10.74 -3.63 -9.62
C GLY A 122 10.04 -2.30 -9.86
N GLY A 123 9.88 -1.52 -8.81
CA GLY A 123 9.25 -0.22 -8.87
C GLY A 123 9.26 0.52 -7.54
N PHE A 124 8.67 1.71 -7.53
CA PHE A 124 8.57 2.58 -6.36
C PHE A 124 7.43 3.57 -6.51
N HIS A 125 6.97 4.11 -5.39
CA HIS A 125 6.06 5.24 -5.34
C HIS A 125 6.85 6.54 -5.14
N TYR A 126 6.60 7.55 -5.98
CA TYR A 126 7.13 8.90 -5.76
C TYR A 126 6.09 9.75 -5.05
N GLY A 127 6.36 10.14 -3.81
CA GLY A 127 5.36 10.73 -2.91
C GLY A 127 5.99 11.60 -1.83
N ARG A 128 5.32 11.68 -0.68
CA ARG A 128 5.81 12.45 0.47
C ARG A 128 6.58 11.58 1.44
N CYS A 129 7.69 12.10 1.93
CA CYS A 129 8.61 11.42 2.84
C CYS A 129 8.78 12.23 4.12
N ARG A 130 8.49 11.63 5.27
CA ARG A 130 8.83 12.22 6.57
C ARG A 130 10.32 12.09 6.82
N LYS A 131 10.96 13.16 7.29
CA LYS A 131 12.34 13.09 7.75
C LYS A 131 12.43 12.26 9.03
N ILE A 132 13.23 11.20 8.99
CA ILE A 132 13.44 10.26 10.08
C ILE A 132 14.94 10.03 10.32
N ASN A 133 15.29 9.48 11.48
CA ASN A 133 16.60 8.88 11.73
C ASN A 133 16.62 7.39 11.37
N ASP A 134 17.77 6.73 11.57
CA ASP A 134 17.97 5.30 11.28
C ASP A 134 17.06 4.38 12.11
N ASN A 135 16.54 4.85 13.24
CA ASN A 135 15.61 4.14 14.11
C ASN A 135 14.14 4.40 13.74
N MET A 136 13.86 4.94 12.55
CA MET A 136 12.51 5.27 12.07
C MET A 136 11.81 6.39 12.88
N GLN A 137 12.54 7.15 13.70
CA GLN A 137 11.95 8.21 14.53
C GLN A 137 11.94 9.53 13.76
N PRO A 138 10.81 10.25 13.71
CA PRO A 138 10.76 11.59 13.12
C PRO A 138 11.76 12.55 13.74
N VAL A 139 12.40 13.37 12.90
CA VAL A 139 13.36 14.39 13.31
C VAL A 139 13.05 15.72 12.63
N ASN A 140 13.47 16.82 13.26
CA ASN A 140 13.41 18.13 12.64
C ASN A 140 14.59 18.36 11.66
N SER A 141 14.69 19.58 11.13
CA SER A 141 15.76 19.98 10.20
C SER A 141 17.17 19.77 10.78
N SER A 142 17.35 19.94 12.09
CA SER A 142 18.62 19.74 12.81
C SER A 142 18.89 18.29 13.23
N GLY A 143 17.97 17.35 12.98
CA GLY A 143 18.14 15.95 13.39
C GLY A 143 17.69 15.65 14.82
N ALA A 144 17.07 16.61 15.52
CA ALA A 144 16.52 16.36 16.85
C ALA A 144 15.22 15.53 16.76
N ILE A 145 15.18 14.41 17.49
CA ILE A 145 14.03 13.49 17.56
C ILE A 145 12.83 14.23 18.12
N PHE A 146 11.72 14.26 17.36
CA PHE A 146 10.51 15.03 17.67
C PHE A 146 10.80 16.50 18.08
N GLY A 147 11.89 17.09 17.57
CA GLY A 147 12.23 18.49 17.85
C GLY A 147 11.26 19.46 17.19
N THR A 148 11.23 20.71 17.64
CA THR A 148 10.34 21.75 17.10
C THR A 148 10.31 21.77 15.58
N GLY A 149 9.12 21.70 14.99
CA GLY A 149 8.89 21.74 13.54
C GLY A 149 9.07 20.41 12.82
N TRP A 150 9.30 19.30 13.54
CA TRP A 150 9.42 17.97 12.95
C TRP A 150 8.20 17.60 12.08
N GLU A 151 6.99 18.05 12.45
CA GLU A 151 5.75 17.78 11.72
C GLU A 151 5.84 18.24 10.27
N SER A 152 6.45 19.40 10.05
CA SER A 152 6.65 20.01 8.73
C SER A 152 7.92 19.55 8.01
N ALA A 153 8.75 18.72 8.64
CA ALA A 153 9.94 18.15 8.02
C ALA A 153 9.56 17.00 7.06
N VAL A 154 8.87 17.37 5.97
CA VAL A 154 8.39 16.49 4.91
C VAL A 154 8.94 16.98 3.58
N SER A 155 9.42 16.06 2.74
CA SER A 155 9.89 16.35 1.39
C SER A 155 9.19 15.46 0.37
N ASN A 156 9.16 15.89 -0.90
CA ASN A 156 8.80 14.99 -1.99
C ASN A 156 10.01 14.13 -2.36
N GLY A 157 9.77 12.87 -2.69
CA GLY A 157 10.80 11.95 -3.12
C GLY A 157 10.30 10.54 -3.35
N ILE A 158 11.19 9.65 -3.77
CA ILE A 158 10.96 8.21 -3.77
C ILE A 158 10.69 7.80 -2.32
N VAL A 159 9.49 7.27 -2.05
CA VAL A 159 9.13 6.80 -0.71
C VAL A 159 9.96 5.55 -0.42
N PRO A 160 10.95 5.57 0.51
CA PRO A 160 11.98 4.54 0.55
C PRO A 160 11.42 3.12 0.78
N ARG A 161 10.34 3.03 1.56
CA ARG A 161 9.69 1.75 1.90
C ARG A 161 8.66 1.29 0.86
N SER A 162 8.41 2.08 -0.17
CA SER A 162 7.58 1.68 -1.32
C SER A 162 8.38 0.94 -2.39
N VAL A 163 9.71 0.95 -2.30
CA VAL A 163 10.59 0.30 -3.27
C VAL A 163 10.38 -1.21 -3.17
N TRP A 164 9.98 -1.81 -4.29
CA TRP A 164 9.70 -3.23 -4.39
C TRP A 164 10.48 -3.84 -5.55
N THR A 165 10.74 -5.14 -5.45
CA THR A 165 11.39 -5.96 -6.48
C THR A 165 10.56 -7.21 -6.76
N LEU A 166 10.95 -8.01 -7.77
CA LEU A 166 10.27 -9.29 -7.98
C LEU A 166 10.40 -10.27 -6.80
N GLY A 167 11.43 -10.12 -5.96
CA GLY A 167 11.65 -10.96 -4.77
C GLY A 167 11.27 -10.31 -3.43
N HIS A 168 10.88 -9.03 -3.45
CA HIS A 168 10.46 -8.28 -2.27
C HIS A 168 9.34 -7.31 -2.65
N ARG A 169 8.10 -7.79 -2.56
CA ARG A 169 6.90 -7.07 -2.99
C ARG A 169 5.68 -7.55 -2.22
N PRO A 170 4.59 -6.78 -2.19
CA PRO A 170 3.31 -7.31 -1.74
C PRO A 170 2.84 -8.48 -2.61
N LYS A 171 2.06 -9.38 -2.00
CA LYS A 171 1.34 -10.44 -2.72
C LYS A 171 0.33 -9.88 -3.74
N CYS A 172 -0.28 -8.73 -3.41
CA CYS A 172 -1.20 -8.04 -4.32
C CYS A 172 -0.44 -7.13 -5.32
N SER A 173 -1.16 -6.21 -5.95
CA SER A 173 -0.56 -5.18 -6.82
C SER A 173 0.31 -4.23 -5.99
N PRO A 174 1.56 -3.95 -6.39
CA PRO A 174 2.51 -3.22 -5.55
C PRO A 174 2.35 -1.70 -5.53
N GLU A 175 1.52 -1.16 -6.41
CA GLU A 175 1.31 0.28 -6.57
C GLU A 175 0.70 0.89 -5.30
N GLY A 176 1.23 2.04 -4.90
CA GLY A 176 0.72 2.79 -3.76
C GLY A 176 0.86 2.08 -2.41
N MET A 177 1.82 1.17 -2.23
CA MET A 177 2.07 0.47 -0.96
C MET A 177 3.45 0.77 -0.37
N VAL A 178 3.58 0.64 0.95
CA VAL A 178 4.83 0.69 1.70
C VAL A 178 5.02 -0.57 2.54
N TYR A 179 6.24 -1.07 2.61
CA TYR A 179 6.60 -2.18 3.46
C TYR A 179 6.61 -1.72 4.92
N LEU A 180 5.73 -2.24 5.76
CA LEU A 180 5.69 -1.92 7.19
C LEU A 180 6.84 -2.60 7.96
N GLY A 181 7.23 -3.80 7.53
CA GLY A 181 8.10 -4.70 8.28
C GLY A 181 7.39 -6.01 8.59
N GLY A 182 8.13 -7.02 9.06
CA GLY A 182 7.54 -8.31 9.48
C GLY A 182 6.81 -9.08 8.38
N GLY A 183 7.07 -8.77 7.10
CA GLY A 183 6.34 -9.36 5.99
C GLY A 183 5.01 -8.68 5.65
N THR A 184 4.72 -7.48 6.17
CA THR A 184 3.48 -6.74 5.88
C THR A 184 3.74 -5.54 4.98
N TRP A 185 2.88 -5.34 3.98
CA TRP A 185 2.76 -4.14 3.16
C TRP A 185 1.43 -3.46 3.45
N VAL A 186 1.41 -2.12 3.46
CA VAL A 186 0.23 -1.31 3.75
C VAL A 186 0.07 -0.24 2.67
N ASP A 187 -1.16 0.06 2.31
CA ASP A 187 -1.51 1.13 1.39
C ASP A 187 -1.03 2.49 1.93
N ILE A 188 -0.35 3.26 1.08
CA ILE A 188 0.10 4.63 1.34
C ILE A 188 -1.09 5.54 1.60
N TYR A 189 -2.13 5.45 0.80
CA TYR A 189 -3.31 6.31 0.89
C TYR A 189 -4.50 5.53 1.44
N LEU A 190 -5.42 6.25 2.09
CA LEU A 190 -6.75 5.73 2.37
C LEU A 190 -7.39 5.25 1.07
N ASN A 191 -8.10 4.12 1.11
CA ASN A 191 -8.53 3.48 -0.10
C ASN A 191 -9.64 4.24 -0.84
N SER A 192 -9.51 4.29 -2.16
CA SER A 192 -10.50 4.81 -3.10
C SER A 192 -11.09 3.68 -3.96
N ASP A 193 -12.20 3.96 -4.63
CA ASP A 193 -12.83 3.03 -5.57
C ASP A 193 -11.88 2.75 -6.74
N ASP A 194 -11.64 1.49 -7.07
CA ASP A 194 -10.84 1.09 -8.25
C ASP A 194 -11.63 1.11 -9.57
N GLY A 195 -12.95 1.38 -9.52
CA GLY A 195 -13.86 1.32 -10.67
C GLY A 195 -14.26 -0.10 -11.07
N ALA A 196 -13.80 -1.11 -10.34
CA ALA A 196 -13.94 -2.52 -10.63
C ALA A 196 -14.35 -3.35 -9.39
N GLN A 197 -15.04 -2.73 -8.42
CA GLN A 197 -15.50 -3.32 -7.15
C GLN A 197 -14.38 -3.67 -6.14
N GLY A 198 -13.12 -3.45 -6.46
CA GLY A 198 -12.02 -3.53 -5.50
C GLY A 198 -11.70 -2.15 -4.93
N LEU A 199 -10.55 -2.04 -4.29
CA LEU A 199 -10.03 -0.80 -3.72
C LEU A 199 -8.59 -0.55 -4.18
N LYS A 200 -8.24 0.72 -4.36
CA LYS A 200 -6.90 1.18 -4.73
C LYS A 200 -6.36 2.21 -3.74
N SER A 201 -5.04 2.30 -3.66
CA SER A 201 -4.30 3.31 -2.90
C SER A 201 -3.80 4.35 -3.88
N GLU A 202 -4.39 5.56 -3.86
CA GLU A 202 -4.09 6.57 -4.87
C GLU A 202 -4.06 7.98 -4.28
N TYR A 203 -3.15 8.80 -4.82
CA TYR A 203 -3.00 10.19 -4.46
C TYR A 203 -4.13 11.05 -5.05
N ASN A 204 -4.57 12.05 -4.29
CA ASN A 204 -5.56 13.04 -4.73
C ASN A 204 -6.90 12.43 -5.19
N CYS A 205 -7.32 11.36 -4.54
CA CYS A 205 -8.61 10.72 -4.78
C CYS A 205 -9.52 10.85 -3.55
N ALA A 206 -10.84 10.81 -3.78
CA ALA A 206 -11.79 10.75 -2.68
C ALA A 206 -11.68 9.37 -2.02
N PRO A 207 -11.40 9.27 -0.70
CA PRO A 207 -11.44 7.98 -0.04
C PRO A 207 -12.88 7.45 -0.03
N MET A 208 -13.01 6.13 -0.16
CA MET A 208 -14.28 5.41 -0.03
C MET A 208 -14.73 5.41 1.43
N THR A 209 -16.01 5.61 1.64
CA THR A 209 -16.64 5.74 2.96
C THR A 209 -18.06 5.21 2.96
N GLY A 210 -18.78 5.38 4.07
CA GLY A 210 -20.22 5.17 4.10
C GLY A 210 -21.03 6.09 3.18
N THR A 211 -20.47 7.17 2.63
CA THR A 211 -21.15 7.94 1.55
C THR A 211 -21.47 7.06 0.35
N GLU A 212 -20.60 6.09 0.06
CA GLU A 212 -20.77 5.11 -1.01
C GLU A 212 -21.51 3.84 -0.53
N GLY A 213 -22.12 3.89 0.65
CA GLY A 213 -22.82 2.76 1.27
C GLY A 213 -21.91 1.73 1.95
N MET A 214 -20.63 2.04 2.15
CA MET A 214 -19.68 1.10 2.75
C MET A 214 -19.82 1.00 4.27
N ASN A 215 -19.59 -0.20 4.76
CA ASN A 215 -19.48 -0.60 6.15
C ASN A 215 -18.32 -1.62 6.28
N TRP A 216 -18.08 -2.15 7.47
CA TRP A 216 -16.96 -3.06 7.73
C TRP A 216 -16.98 -4.31 6.82
N TYR A 217 -18.17 -4.89 6.59
CA TYR A 217 -18.33 -6.11 5.77
C TYR A 217 -18.03 -5.84 4.30
N THR A 218 -18.64 -4.81 3.72
CA THR A 218 -18.44 -4.45 2.32
C THR A 218 -16.99 -4.00 2.06
N PHE A 219 -16.35 -3.29 2.99
CA PHE A 219 -14.92 -3.01 2.89
C PHE A 219 -14.08 -4.29 2.90
N THR A 220 -14.40 -5.26 3.75
CA THR A 220 -13.71 -6.56 3.79
C THR A 220 -13.82 -7.29 2.44
N GLU A 221 -15.01 -7.32 1.84
CA GLU A 221 -15.25 -7.94 0.54
C GLU A 221 -14.47 -7.24 -0.59
N ARG A 222 -14.48 -5.90 -0.61
CA ARG A 222 -13.75 -5.12 -1.63
C ARG A 222 -12.23 -5.23 -1.46
N LEU A 223 -11.72 -5.26 -0.23
CA LEU A 223 -10.30 -5.49 0.05
C LEU A 223 -9.87 -6.88 -0.42
N MET A 224 -10.67 -7.91 -0.14
CA MET A 224 -10.41 -9.28 -0.61
C MET A 224 -10.29 -9.34 -2.13
N LYS A 225 -11.15 -8.61 -2.86
CA LYS A 225 -11.06 -8.51 -4.32
C LYS A 225 -9.73 -7.88 -4.80
N SER A 226 -9.18 -6.95 -4.04
CA SER A 226 -7.86 -6.36 -4.29
C SER A 226 -6.68 -7.22 -3.82
N GLY A 227 -6.93 -8.42 -3.26
CA GLY A 227 -5.89 -9.26 -2.66
C GLY A 227 -5.34 -8.70 -1.35
N LYS A 228 -6.14 -7.90 -0.64
CA LYS A 228 -5.78 -7.19 0.60
C LYS A 228 -6.67 -7.63 1.76
N ARG A 229 -6.29 -7.24 2.97
CA ARG A 229 -7.03 -7.38 4.21
C ARG A 229 -7.10 -6.05 4.95
N MET A 230 -8.02 -5.97 5.90
CA MET A 230 -8.10 -4.85 6.82
C MET A 230 -6.96 -4.97 7.85
N PRO A 231 -6.26 -3.87 8.20
CA PRO A 231 -5.25 -3.89 9.24
C PRO A 231 -5.83 -4.14 10.63
N ASP A 232 -5.03 -4.71 11.52
CA ASP A 232 -5.33 -4.71 12.95
C ASP A 232 -4.85 -3.40 13.62
N TYR A 233 -5.21 -3.20 14.90
CA TYR A 233 -4.85 -2.00 15.64
C TYR A 233 -3.34 -1.87 15.90
N SER A 234 -2.62 -2.99 15.98
CA SER A 234 -1.16 -2.97 16.14
C SER A 234 -0.47 -2.51 14.86
N GLU A 235 -0.96 -2.98 13.71
CA GLU A 235 -0.52 -2.53 12.39
C GLU A 235 -0.85 -1.06 12.17
N PHE A 236 -2.06 -0.62 12.55
CA PHE A 236 -2.43 0.80 12.56
C PHE A 236 -1.43 1.64 13.34
N CYS A 237 -1.16 1.27 14.60
CA CYS A 237 -0.22 2.01 15.44
C CYS A 237 1.19 2.05 14.81
N ALA A 238 1.60 0.96 14.15
CA ALA A 238 2.90 0.87 13.49
C ALA A 238 2.98 1.74 12.23
N TYR A 239 2.00 1.69 11.33
CA TYR A 239 2.04 2.49 10.11
C TYR A 239 1.67 3.95 10.33
N ALA A 240 0.90 4.27 11.37
CA ALA A 240 0.55 5.64 11.73
C ALA A 240 1.66 6.33 12.53
N PHE A 241 2.61 5.59 13.12
CA PHE A 241 3.72 6.15 13.89
C PHE A 241 4.47 7.24 13.12
N GLY A 242 4.69 8.36 13.79
CA GLY A 242 5.31 9.54 13.18
C GLY A 242 4.36 10.41 12.34
N SER A 243 3.06 10.11 12.28
CA SER A 243 2.08 11.08 11.78
C SER A 243 1.81 12.15 12.85
N PRO A 244 1.74 13.44 12.49
CA PRO A 244 1.36 14.50 13.43
C PRO A 244 -0.05 14.31 14.03
N GLN A 245 -0.25 14.76 15.26
CA GLN A 245 -1.58 14.87 15.87
C GLN A 245 -2.45 15.91 15.14
N GLY A 246 -3.77 15.72 15.16
CA GLY A 246 -4.74 16.69 14.64
C GLY A 246 -4.78 18.01 15.43
N LEU A 247 -5.44 19.02 14.86
CA LEU A 247 -5.58 20.36 15.43
C LEU A 247 -7.03 20.83 15.30
N ASP A 248 -7.56 21.52 16.31
CA ASP A 248 -8.96 22.00 16.28
C ASP A 248 -9.18 23.09 15.24
N GLY A 249 -8.24 24.03 15.13
CA GLY A 249 -8.38 25.25 14.33
C GLY A 249 -7.66 25.26 12.98
N ALA A 250 -7.01 24.16 12.58
CA ALA A 250 -6.20 24.14 11.37
C ALA A 250 -6.03 22.73 10.79
N ASN A 251 -5.77 22.65 9.47
CA ASN A 251 -5.45 21.40 8.78
C ASN A 251 -3.96 21.24 8.46
N THR A 252 -3.09 21.99 9.14
CA THR A 252 -1.65 22.02 8.86
C THR A 252 -1.00 20.63 9.01
N ASN A 253 -1.41 19.87 10.03
CA ASN A 253 -0.79 18.62 10.44
C ASN A 253 -1.56 17.38 9.96
N ALA A 254 -2.88 17.48 9.91
CA ALA A 254 -3.81 16.46 9.48
C ALA A 254 -5.13 17.12 9.08
N TRP A 255 -5.91 16.49 8.19
CA TRP A 255 -7.24 16.99 7.82
C TRP A 255 -8.22 16.70 8.97
N THR A 256 -8.31 17.61 9.94
CA THR A 256 -8.93 17.36 11.27
C THR A 256 -9.65 18.55 11.88
N ALA A 257 -9.47 19.77 11.33
CA ALA A 257 -10.07 20.98 11.89
C ALA A 257 -11.57 20.81 12.16
N THR A 258 -12.00 21.26 13.33
CA THR A 258 -13.41 21.24 13.79
C THR A 258 -14.33 22.15 12.95
N THR A 259 -13.83 22.79 11.91
CA THR A 259 -14.64 23.52 10.92
C THR A 259 -14.86 22.74 9.63
N ASN A 260 -14.18 21.60 9.44
CA ASN A 260 -14.32 20.80 8.22
C ASN A 260 -15.68 20.10 8.18
N THR A 261 -16.26 20.02 6.98
CA THR A 261 -17.59 19.42 6.75
C THR A 261 -17.54 18.14 5.90
N GLY A 262 -16.35 17.67 5.50
CA GLY A 262 -16.19 16.46 4.70
C GLY A 262 -14.74 15.99 4.54
N ARG A 263 -14.56 14.83 3.91
CA ARG A 263 -13.30 14.06 3.85
C ARG A 263 -12.17 14.60 2.95
N GLY A 264 -12.42 15.55 2.07
CA GLY A 264 -11.41 16.02 1.10
C GLY A 264 -10.80 14.87 0.26
N THR A 265 -9.64 15.11 -0.36
CA THR A 265 -8.91 14.10 -1.18
C THR A 265 -7.63 13.64 -0.50
N THR A 266 -7.29 12.36 -0.66
CA THR A 266 -6.07 11.74 -0.12
C THR A 266 -4.82 12.54 -0.51
N GLY A 267 -3.89 12.69 0.43
CA GLY A 267 -2.67 13.45 0.21
C GLY A 267 -2.89 14.95 -0.01
N SER A 268 -4.01 15.55 0.39
CA SER A 268 -4.15 17.02 0.31
C SER A 268 -3.32 17.76 1.38
N VAL A 269 -3.03 17.14 2.53
CA VAL A 269 -2.30 17.76 3.65
C VAL A 269 -0.83 17.32 3.61
N VAL A 270 0.09 18.28 3.41
CA VAL A 270 1.51 17.99 3.22
C VAL A 270 2.15 17.29 4.41
N ASN A 271 1.82 17.71 5.64
CA ASN A 271 2.45 17.18 6.84
C ASN A 271 1.82 15.84 7.31
N ALA A 272 0.70 15.41 6.73
CA ALA A 272 -0.02 14.20 7.15
C ALA A 272 0.65 12.92 6.61
N VAL A 273 1.88 12.68 7.04
CA VAL A 273 2.75 11.59 6.57
C VAL A 273 3.36 10.91 7.78
N SER A 274 3.39 9.58 7.79
CA SER A 274 3.99 8.78 8.85
C SER A 274 5.48 8.52 8.62
N ALA A 275 6.15 7.92 9.60
CA ALA A 275 7.56 7.52 9.49
C ALA A 275 7.81 6.49 8.37
N VAL A 276 6.83 5.62 8.09
CA VAL A 276 6.94 4.62 7.00
C VAL A 276 6.49 5.16 5.64
N GLY A 277 5.93 6.37 5.60
CA GLY A 277 5.44 7.00 4.37
C GLY A 277 3.95 6.80 4.11
N CYS A 278 3.17 6.27 5.06
CA CYS A 278 1.70 6.29 4.95
C CYS A 278 1.20 7.72 5.07
N VAL A 279 0.23 8.06 4.23
CA VAL A 279 -0.37 9.39 4.11
C VAL A 279 -1.79 9.34 4.70
N ASP A 280 -2.13 10.40 5.43
CA ASP A 280 -3.43 10.57 6.10
C ASP A 280 -3.80 9.41 7.05
N ALA A 281 -2.82 8.80 7.72
CA ALA A 281 -3.11 7.82 8.79
C ALA A 281 -3.73 8.47 10.05
N VAL A 282 -3.67 9.81 10.13
CA VAL A 282 -4.29 10.61 11.17
C VAL A 282 -5.23 11.61 10.51
N GLY A 283 -6.49 11.63 10.97
CA GLY A 283 -7.52 12.47 10.40
C GLY A 283 -8.04 11.97 9.05
N ARG A 284 -8.65 12.90 8.31
CA ARG A 284 -9.41 12.62 7.10
C ARG A 284 -10.64 11.77 7.37
N VAL A 285 -10.51 10.47 7.54
CA VAL A 285 -11.59 9.56 7.93
C VAL A 285 -11.05 8.57 8.93
N TRP A 286 -11.91 8.11 9.82
CA TRP A 286 -11.61 6.94 10.61
C TRP A 286 -11.33 5.74 9.70
N GLU A 287 -10.38 4.89 10.09
CA GLU A 287 -10.06 3.66 9.37
C GLU A 287 -10.70 2.46 10.08
N TRP A 288 -11.55 1.69 9.39
CA TRP A 288 -11.98 0.39 9.90
C TRP A 288 -10.79 -0.53 10.13
N LEU A 289 -10.81 -1.25 11.27
CA LEU A 289 -9.80 -2.25 11.64
C LEU A 289 -10.42 -3.65 11.78
N ASN A 290 -9.56 -4.67 11.68
CA ASN A 290 -9.96 -6.07 11.77
C ASN A 290 -10.25 -6.56 13.22
N ASP A 291 -10.16 -5.66 14.20
CA ASP A 291 -10.41 -5.95 15.60
C ASP A 291 -11.90 -5.84 15.93
N LEU A 292 -12.48 -6.95 16.36
CA LEU A 292 -13.86 -7.03 16.84
C LEU A 292 -13.87 -7.17 18.38
N ILE A 293 -14.74 -6.40 19.03
CA ILE A 293 -14.92 -6.42 20.48
C ILE A 293 -16.41 -6.51 20.85
N THR A 294 -16.68 -6.84 22.10
CA THR A 294 -17.97 -6.53 22.71
C THR A 294 -17.91 -5.14 23.32
N ARG A 295 -18.88 -4.28 23.00
CA ARG A 295 -18.99 -2.96 23.61
C ARG A 295 -19.14 -3.10 25.13
N ALA A 296 -18.69 -2.08 25.86
CA ALA A 296 -18.90 -2.05 27.30
C ALA A 296 -20.32 -1.57 27.66
N GLU A 297 -20.87 -0.66 26.84
CA GLU A 297 -22.18 -0.06 27.09
C GLU A 297 -23.31 -0.96 26.59
N HIS A 298 -24.22 -1.31 27.48
CA HIS A 298 -25.39 -2.13 27.17
C HIS A 298 -26.49 -1.27 26.53
N ALA A 299 -26.38 -1.04 25.21
CA ALA A 299 -27.44 -0.36 24.48
C ALA A 299 -28.75 -1.17 24.52
N THR A 300 -29.86 -0.49 24.75
CA THR A 300 -31.19 -1.10 24.81
C THR A 300 -32.02 -0.66 23.61
N ASN A 301 -32.40 -1.63 22.77
CA ASN A 301 -33.33 -1.40 21.67
C ASN A 301 -34.21 -2.64 21.48
N ALA A 302 -35.40 -2.61 22.07
CA ALA A 302 -36.34 -3.74 22.11
C ALA A 302 -36.89 -4.14 20.72
N GLU A 303 -36.74 -3.28 19.71
CA GLU A 303 -37.08 -3.63 18.32
C GLU A 303 -36.05 -4.54 17.68
N TYR A 304 -34.77 -4.37 18.03
CA TYR A 304 -33.66 -5.13 17.48
C TYR A 304 -33.32 -6.35 18.34
N HIS A 305 -33.27 -6.18 19.67
CA HIS A 305 -32.89 -7.24 20.60
C HIS A 305 -33.86 -7.30 21.78
N PRO A 306 -34.40 -8.48 22.16
CA PRO A 306 -35.53 -8.58 23.09
C PRO A 306 -35.25 -8.04 24.50
N THR A 307 -34.09 -8.35 25.08
CA THR A 307 -33.72 -8.04 26.48
C THR A 307 -32.20 -8.03 26.62
N ALA A 308 -31.65 -7.48 27.71
CA ALA A 308 -30.23 -7.64 28.04
C ALA A 308 -29.93 -9.07 28.52
N ALA A 309 -29.98 -10.02 27.59
CA ALA A 309 -29.67 -11.43 27.74
C ALA A 309 -29.21 -12.01 26.40
N TRP A 310 -28.41 -13.07 26.45
CA TRP A 310 -28.01 -13.82 25.25
C TRP A 310 -29.24 -14.30 24.46
N GLY A 311 -29.30 -13.89 23.20
CA GLY A 311 -30.40 -14.23 22.30
C GLY A 311 -30.10 -13.85 20.85
N TRP A 312 -30.92 -14.33 19.94
CA TRP A 312 -30.92 -13.86 18.55
C TRP A 312 -31.58 -12.49 18.46
N ASP A 313 -31.01 -11.60 17.63
CA ASP A 313 -31.68 -10.36 17.26
C ASP A 313 -33.01 -10.65 16.55
N LYS A 314 -34.04 -9.84 16.82
CA LYS A 314 -35.33 -9.89 16.12
C LYS A 314 -35.21 -9.43 14.66
N LYS A 315 -34.27 -8.51 14.40
CA LYS A 315 -33.98 -7.94 13.08
C LYS A 315 -32.47 -8.06 12.86
N SER A 316 -32.05 -8.94 11.93
CA SER A 316 -30.63 -9.09 11.61
C SER A 316 -30.07 -7.77 11.08
N PRO A 317 -29.03 -7.20 11.69
CA PRO A 317 -28.38 -6.00 11.18
C PRO A 317 -27.34 -6.31 10.10
N LEU A 318 -27.11 -7.60 9.80
CA LEU A 318 -26.05 -8.06 8.90
C LEU A 318 -26.43 -7.94 7.42
N ARG A 319 -27.73 -7.92 7.12
CA ARG A 319 -28.25 -7.76 5.76
C ARG A 319 -28.60 -6.30 5.53
N ASP A 320 -28.05 -5.71 4.48
CA ASP A 320 -28.47 -4.42 3.94
C ASP A 320 -29.08 -4.56 2.54
N ASN A 321 -29.50 -3.43 1.94
CA ASN A 321 -30.06 -3.41 0.58
C ASN A 321 -29.04 -3.77 -0.51
N ALA A 322 -27.74 -3.62 -0.24
CA ALA A 322 -26.67 -3.97 -1.17
C ALA A 322 -26.39 -5.49 -1.15
N THR A 323 -26.67 -6.14 -0.02
CA THR A 323 -26.52 -7.56 0.20
C THR A 323 -27.60 -8.33 -0.57
N LYS A 324 -27.20 -9.02 -1.65
CA LYS A 324 -28.12 -9.71 -2.57
C LYS A 324 -28.58 -11.09 -2.09
N TYR A 325 -28.18 -11.52 -0.89
CA TYR A 325 -28.51 -12.83 -0.31
C TYR A 325 -28.59 -12.77 1.22
N ASP A 326 -29.16 -13.79 1.86
CA ASP A 326 -29.26 -13.85 3.31
C ASP A 326 -27.91 -14.26 3.94
N VAL A 327 -27.42 -13.43 4.86
CA VAL A 327 -26.10 -13.56 5.52
C VAL A 327 -26.20 -13.99 6.99
N GLY A 328 -27.37 -14.49 7.40
CA GLY A 328 -27.64 -14.95 8.76
C GLY A 328 -28.06 -13.83 9.72
N ASN A 329 -27.94 -14.11 11.01
CA ASN A 329 -28.34 -13.24 12.11
C ASN A 329 -27.26 -13.27 13.22
N ILE A 330 -27.33 -12.35 14.17
CA ILE A 330 -26.38 -12.24 15.29
C ILE A 330 -26.99 -12.76 16.59
N TYR A 331 -26.21 -13.55 17.34
CA TYR A 331 -26.53 -13.97 18.70
C TYR A 331 -25.70 -13.15 19.68
N GLN A 332 -26.34 -12.18 20.34
CA GLN A 332 -25.66 -11.19 21.19
C GLN A 332 -26.38 -11.01 22.54
N TYR A 333 -25.72 -10.34 23.49
CA TYR A 333 -26.29 -10.13 24.84
C TYR A 333 -27.24 -8.93 24.89
N TYR A 334 -26.95 -7.87 24.15
CA TYR A 334 -27.77 -6.68 24.08
C TYR A 334 -27.67 -6.09 22.66
N ALA A 335 -28.56 -5.14 22.33
CA ALA A 335 -28.60 -4.58 20.99
C ALA A 335 -27.27 -3.93 20.61
N TYR A 336 -26.74 -4.27 19.44
CA TYR A 336 -25.51 -3.68 18.91
C TYR A 336 -24.29 -3.95 19.80
N SER A 337 -24.18 -5.13 20.43
CA SER A 337 -23.06 -5.42 21.33
C SER A 337 -21.74 -5.62 20.60
N LEU A 338 -21.77 -6.12 19.36
CA LEU A 338 -20.57 -6.24 18.54
C LEU A 338 -20.11 -4.87 18.06
N ALA A 339 -18.84 -4.53 18.32
CA ALA A 339 -18.16 -3.39 17.72
C ALA A 339 -16.94 -3.83 16.92
N ALA A 340 -16.63 -3.05 15.88
CA ALA A 340 -15.34 -3.08 15.19
C ALA A 340 -14.57 -1.82 15.56
N LEU A 341 -13.28 -1.95 15.84
CA LEU A 341 -12.45 -0.78 16.12
C LEU A 341 -12.29 0.08 14.86
N ILE A 342 -12.27 1.39 15.08
CA ILE A 342 -11.86 2.35 14.05
C ILE A 342 -10.75 3.25 14.60
N ALA A 343 -9.80 3.65 13.76
CA ALA A 343 -8.61 4.37 14.22
C ALA A 343 -8.23 5.62 13.40
N GLY A 344 -7.41 6.50 13.99
CA GLY A 344 -6.81 7.68 13.35
C GLY A 344 -7.58 9.00 13.48
N GLY A 345 -8.90 8.95 13.64
CA GLY A 345 -9.76 10.13 13.68
C GLY A 345 -10.24 10.58 12.30
N TYR A 346 -11.25 11.45 12.25
CA TYR A 346 -11.85 11.94 11.00
C TYR A 346 -11.75 13.46 10.87
N TRP A 347 -12.26 14.00 9.76
CA TRP A 347 -12.07 15.40 9.35
C TRP A 347 -12.50 16.46 10.36
N HIS A 348 -13.33 16.14 11.35
CA HIS A 348 -13.91 17.11 12.29
C HIS A 348 -13.61 16.78 13.77
N ILE A 349 -12.60 15.94 14.03
CA ILE A 349 -12.31 15.47 15.40
C ILE A 349 -11.19 16.26 16.10
N GLY A 350 -10.56 17.19 15.37
CA GLY A 350 -9.57 18.13 15.92
C GLY A 350 -8.40 17.42 16.60
N VAL A 351 -8.09 17.88 17.82
CA VAL A 351 -6.95 17.38 18.61
C VAL A 351 -7.08 15.91 19.04
N HIS A 352 -8.25 15.28 18.90
CA HIS A 352 -8.42 13.87 19.26
C HIS A 352 -7.88 12.90 18.19
N ALA A 353 -7.62 13.37 16.98
CA ALA A 353 -6.99 12.55 15.93
C ALA A 353 -5.52 12.32 16.25
N GLY A 354 -5.05 11.08 16.09
CA GLY A 354 -3.64 10.75 16.33
C GLY A 354 -3.29 9.31 15.96
N ALA A 355 -1.99 9.02 15.95
CA ALA A 355 -1.44 7.71 15.55
C ALA A 355 -1.78 6.54 16.48
N ARG A 356 -2.57 6.80 17.54
CA ARG A 356 -3.15 5.81 18.46
C ARG A 356 -4.61 6.09 18.77
N ALA A 357 -5.23 7.09 18.12
CA ALA A 357 -6.64 7.38 18.34
C ALA A 357 -7.46 6.16 17.91
N VAL A 358 -8.37 5.73 18.78
CA VAL A 358 -9.22 4.57 18.56
C VAL A 358 -10.61 4.86 19.11
N ASP A 359 -11.63 4.49 18.37
CA ASP A 359 -13.02 4.49 18.81
C ASP A 359 -13.50 3.03 18.86
N CYS A 360 -14.07 2.67 20.03
CA CYS A 360 -14.50 1.33 20.40
C CYS A 360 -16.04 1.20 20.45
N TYR A 361 -16.77 2.18 19.90
CA TYR A 361 -18.22 2.27 20.04
C TYR A 361 -18.99 1.78 18.81
N ILE A 362 -18.35 1.69 17.64
CA ILE A 362 -19.04 1.54 16.37
C ILE A 362 -19.23 0.06 15.99
N TYR A 363 -20.45 -0.28 15.57
CA TYR A 363 -20.81 -1.63 15.11
C TYR A 363 -20.49 -1.87 13.62
N PRO A 364 -20.14 -3.11 13.20
CA PRO A 364 -19.63 -3.39 11.86
C PRO A 364 -20.57 -3.01 10.69
N TRP A 365 -21.88 -3.04 10.90
CA TRP A 365 -22.89 -2.67 9.89
C TRP A 365 -23.18 -1.16 9.85
N TYR A 366 -22.45 -0.34 10.60
CA TYR A 366 -22.63 1.11 10.56
C TYR A 366 -22.11 1.70 9.24
N VAL A 367 -22.92 2.55 8.63
CA VAL A 367 -22.59 3.25 7.38
C VAL A 367 -22.45 4.74 7.71
N ALA A 368 -21.23 5.25 7.69
CA ALA A 368 -20.96 6.67 7.95
C ALA A 368 -19.95 7.25 6.98
N ALA A 369 -20.23 8.49 6.54
CA ALA A 369 -19.35 9.23 5.66
C ALA A 369 -17.96 9.45 6.26
N SER A 370 -17.83 9.39 7.60
CA SER A 370 -16.59 9.63 8.36
C SER A 370 -15.71 8.42 8.58
N ILE A 371 -16.08 7.26 8.03
CA ILE A 371 -15.35 6.01 8.20
C ILE A 371 -15.04 5.43 6.82
N GLY A 372 -13.75 5.22 6.57
CA GLY A 372 -13.20 4.56 5.39
C GLY A 372 -12.35 3.35 5.79
N VAL A 373 -11.40 3.00 4.94
CA VAL A 373 -10.49 1.86 5.18
C VAL A 373 -9.15 2.10 4.51
N ARG A 374 -8.15 1.34 4.96
CA ARG A 374 -6.85 1.16 4.32
C ARG A 374 -6.58 -0.32 4.18
N GLY A 375 -5.93 -0.73 3.09
CA GLY A 375 -5.59 -2.12 2.83
C GLY A 375 -4.19 -2.46 3.28
N ALA A 376 -4.01 -3.70 3.73
CA ALA A 376 -2.72 -4.32 3.94
C ALA A 376 -2.66 -5.70 3.27
N CYS A 377 -1.47 -6.20 2.98
CA CYS A 377 -1.28 -7.59 2.59
C CYS A 377 0.11 -8.07 2.99
N ASP A 378 0.33 -9.38 2.96
CA ASP A 378 1.67 -9.90 3.22
C ASP A 378 2.60 -9.72 2.01
N SER A 379 3.89 -9.82 2.24
CA SER A 379 4.93 -9.99 1.22
C SER A 379 4.77 -11.34 0.51
N MET A 380 5.14 -11.36 -0.77
CA MET A 380 5.32 -12.59 -1.54
C MET A 380 6.61 -13.31 -1.14
#